data_AF-A0A124FZI5-F1
#
_entry.id   AF-A0A124FZI5-F1
#
_cell.length_a   1.000
_cell.length_b   1.000
_cell.length_c   1.000
_cell.angle_alpha   90.00
_cell.angle_beta   90.00
_cell.angle_gamma   90.00
#
_symmetry.space_group_name_H-M   'P 1'
#
loop_
_entity.id
_entity.type
_entity.pdbx_description
1 polymer ?
#
loop_
_entity_poly.entity_id
_entity_poly.type
_entity_poly.pdbx_seq_one_letter_code
_entity_poly.pdbx_strand_id
1 'polypeptide(L)' 'MDSKTDEFVAEIRNFNRFYTNFIGLVNRHILQSPYSLAEVRVLLEIDAAGRCTARDLTRKLDIDPG' A
#
# COMPACT_ATOMS: atom_id res chain seq x y z
N MET A 1 -20.63 -4.10 -16.46
CA MET A 1 -19.45 -3.42 -15.91
C MET A 1 -18.28 -3.89 -16.75
N ASP A 2 -17.58 -2.96 -17.40
CA ASP A 2 -16.74 -3.24 -18.56
C ASP A 2 -15.41 -3.90 -18.14
N SER A 3 -15.22 -5.17 -18.48
CA SER A 3 -14.10 -6.02 -17.99
C SER A 3 -12.72 -5.43 -18.27
N LYS A 4 -12.59 -4.61 -19.33
CA LYS A 4 -11.34 -3.93 -19.68
C LYS A 4 -10.99 -2.79 -18.74
N THR A 5 -11.99 -2.09 -18.19
CA THR A 5 -11.77 -0.99 -17.25
C THR A 5 -11.23 -1.52 -15.93
N ASP A 6 -11.77 -2.64 -15.45
CA ASP A 6 -11.30 -3.28 -14.21
C ASP A 6 -9.86 -3.79 -14.34
N GLU A 7 -9.49 -4.34 -15.50
CA GLU A 7 -8.13 -4.79 -15.81
C GLU A 7 -7.15 -3.61 -15.81
N PHE A 8 -7.52 -2.50 -16.45
CA PHE A 8 -6.69 -1.29 -16.50
C PHE A 8 -6.54 -0.62 -15.13
N VAL A 9 -7.61 -0.62 -14.33
CA VAL A 9 -7.58 -0.12 -12.95
C VAL A 9 -6.69 -1.00 -12.07
N ALA A 10 -6.71 -2.33 -12.26
CA ALA A 10 -5.82 -3.24 -11.55
C ALA A 10 -4.34 -2.99 -11.90
N GLU A 11 -4.05 -2.74 -13.18
CA GLU A 11 -2.70 -2.41 -13.67
C GLU A 11 -2.18 -1.10 -13.06
N ILE A 12 -2.99 -0.04 -13.09
CA ILE A 12 -2.64 1.26 -12.47
C ILE A 12 -2.42 1.10 -10.95
N ARG A 13 -3.25 0.29 -10.27
CA ARG A 13 -3.06 0.03 -8.84
C ARG A 13 -1.77 -0.72 -8.55
N ASN A 14 -1.38 -1.67 -9.39
CA ASN A 14 -0.10 -2.38 -9.26
C ASN A 14 1.09 -1.45 -9.48
N PHE A 15 1.05 -0.61 -10.52
CA PHE A 15 2.06 0.41 -10.78
C PHE A 15 2.19 1.37 -9.58
N ASN A 16 1.06 1.91 -9.09
CA ASN A 16 1.07 2.81 -7.94
C ASN A 16 1.63 2.13 -6.70
N ARG A 17 1.33 0.85 -6.45
CA ARG A 17 1.87 0.10 -5.31
C ARG A 17 3.40 -0.05 -5.36
N PHE A 18 3.94 -0.33 -6.55
CA PHE A 18 5.39 -0.37 -6.79
C PHE A 18 6.05 1.01 -6.59
N TYR A 19 5.48 2.04 -7.22
CA TYR A 19 6.02 3.40 -7.18
C TYR A 19 5.95 4.00 -5.77
N THR A 20 4.91 3.65 -5.02
CA THR A 20 4.69 4.06 -3.63
C THR A 20 5.66 3.34 -2.67
N ASN A 21 6.03 2.08 -2.92
CA ASN A 21 7.13 1.42 -2.19
C ASN A 21 8.45 2.16 -2.43
N PHE A 22 8.74 2.51 -3.69
CA PHE A 22 9.97 3.23 -4.05
C PHE A 22 10.03 4.64 -3.43
N ILE A 23 8.94 5.41 -3.48
CA ILE A 23 8.87 6.72 -2.83
C ILE A 23 8.93 6.59 -1.31
N GLY A 24 8.38 5.54 -0.71
CA GLY A 24 8.43 5.32 0.74
C GLY A 24 9.84 5.04 1.26
N LEU A 25 10.70 4.51 0.39
CA LEU A 25 12.13 4.35 0.64
C LEU A 25 12.88 5.70 0.65
N VAL A 26 12.38 6.68 -0.12
CA VAL A 26 13.05 7.98 -0.35
C VAL A 26 12.47 9.10 0.52
N ASN A 27 11.19 9.03 0.87
CA ASN A 27 10.48 10.10 1.54
C ASN A 27 10.07 9.69 2.96
N ARG A 28 10.76 10.23 3.97
CA ARG A 28 10.55 9.89 5.39
C ARG A 28 9.18 10.31 5.93
N HIS A 29 8.53 11.29 5.31
CA HIS A 29 7.23 11.83 5.75
C HIS A 29 6.32 12.09 4.56
N ILE A 30 5.13 11.48 4.57
CA ILE A 30 4.10 11.73 3.56
C ILE A 30 3.35 13.01 3.86
N LEU A 31 3.17 13.89 2.87
CA LEU A 31 2.26 15.04 2.94
C LEU A 31 2.41 15.90 4.22
N GLN A 32 3.64 16.08 4.71
CA GLN A 32 3.94 16.77 5.99
C GLN A 32 3.31 16.10 7.23
N SER A 33 2.81 14.87 7.09
CA SER A 33 2.35 14.04 8.19
C SER A 33 3.54 13.46 8.96
N PRO A 34 3.36 13.10 10.25
CA PRO A 34 4.41 12.46 11.03
C PRO A 34 4.72 11.03 10.55
N TYR A 35 3.90 10.46 9.67
CA TYR A 35 4.00 9.08 9.23
C TYR A 35 4.76 8.96 7.90
N SER A 36 5.61 7.95 7.83
CA SER A 36 6.18 7.46 6.59
C SER A 36 5.09 6.87 5.69
N LEU A 37 5.40 6.74 4.40
CA LEU A 37 4.48 6.13 3.44
C LEU A 37 4.16 4.66 3.77
N ALA A 38 5.12 3.92 4.32
CA ALA A 38 4.92 2.55 4.74
C ALA A 38 3.88 2.46 5.89
N GLU A 39 4.00 3.33 6.88
CA GLU A 39 3.06 3.40 8.02
C GLU A 39 1.65 3.79 7.56
N VAL A 40 1.53 4.82 6.69
CA VAL A 40 0.22 5.21 6.13
C VAL A 40 -0.43 4.07 5.36
N ARG A 41 0.35 3.28 4.60
CA ARG A 41 -0.19 2.11 3.89
C ARG A 41 -0.67 1.01 4.82
N VAL A 42 0.03 0.78 5.94
CA VAL A 42 -0.42 -0.16 6.97
C VAL A 42 -1.76 0.30 7.54
N LEU A 43 -1.91 1.58 7.86
CA LEU A 43 -3.17 2.14 8.36
C LEU A 43 -4.32 1.99 7.35
N LEU A 44 -4.06 2.31 6.08
CA LEU A 44 -5.06 2.17 5.01
C LEU A 44 -5.51 0.72 4.82
N GLU A 45 -4.59 -0.23 4.94
CA GLU A 45 -4.89 -1.65 4.78
C GLU A 45 -5.65 -2.23 5.98
N ILE A 46 -5.36 -1.75 7.20
CA ILE A 46 -6.12 -2.10 8.40
C ILE A 46 -7.58 -1.62 8.26
N ASP A 47 -7.78 -0.38 7.83
CA ASP A 47 -9.12 0.18 7.58
C ASP A 47 -9.88 -0.63 6.53
N ALA A 48 -9.23 -0.94 5.41
CA ALA A 48 -9.83 -1.70 4.32
C ALA A 48 -10.14 -3.17 4.68
N ALA A 49 -9.30 -3.81 5.51
CA ALA A 49 -9.45 -5.22 5.87
C ALA A 49 -10.41 -5.46 7.05
N GLY A 50 -10.62 -4.47 7.91
CA GLY A 50 -11.47 -4.53 9.11
C GLY A 50 -10.93 -5.43 10.23
N ARG A 51 -10.65 -6.71 9.93
CA ARG A 51 -9.94 -7.65 10.81
C ARG A 51 -8.80 -8.31 10.04
N CYS A 52 -7.56 -8.02 10.42
CA CYS A 52 -6.36 -8.62 9.86
C CYS A 52 -5.29 -8.86 10.93
N THR A 53 -4.40 -9.81 10.68
CA THR A 53 -3.20 -10.01 11.52
C THR A 53 -2.01 -9.25 10.94
N ALA A 54 -0.98 -9.01 11.76
CA ALA A 54 0.27 -8.45 11.28
C ALA A 54 0.88 -9.28 10.13
N ARG A 55 0.75 -10.62 10.20
CA ARG A 55 1.21 -11.54 9.15
C ARG A 55 0.44 -11.38 7.83
N ASP A 56 -0.84 -11.02 7.89
CA ASP A 56 -1.61 -10.74 6.68
C ASP A 56 -1.13 -9.45 6.02
N LEU A 57 -0.84 -8.44 6.84
CA LEU A 57 -0.35 -7.14 6.39
C LEU A 57 1.06 -7.25 5.78
N THR A 58 2.00 -7.95 6.41
CA THR A 58 3.36 -8.09 5.88
C THR A 58 3.37 -8.80 4.53
N ARG A 59 2.60 -9.88 4.38
CA ARG A 59 2.43 -10.59 3.11
C ARG A 59 1.74 -9.73 2.04
N LYS A 60 0.74 -8.94 2.41
CA LYS A 60 -0.04 -8.12 1.46
C LYS A 60 0.70 -6.86 1.02
N LEU A 61 1.51 -6.30 1.90
CA LEU A 61 2.27 -5.07 1.65
C LEU A 61 3.69 -5.34 1.16
N ASP A 62 4.11 -6.61 1.13
CA ASP A 62 5.46 -7.07 0.80
C ASP A 62 6.51 -6.37 1.68
N ILE A 63 6.22 -6.35 2.99
CA ILE A 63 7.06 -5.74 4.02
C ILE A 63 7.89 -6.86 4.65
N ASP A 64 9.20 -6.64 4.72
CA ASP A 64 10.09 -7.48 5.52
C ASP A 64 9.71 -7.34 7.01
N PRO A 65 9.33 -8.45 7.70
CA PRO A 65 8.98 -8.40 9.11
C PRO A 65 10.18 -8.07 10.03
N GLY A 66 11.41 -8.10 9.51
CA GLY A 66 12.65 -7.81 10.25
C GLY A 66 13.73 -8.85 10.04
#